data_AF-A0A518E035-F1
#
_entry.id   AF-A0A518E035-F1
#
_cell.length_a   1.000
_cell.length_b   1.000
_cell.length_c   1.000
_cell.angle_alpha   90.00
_cell.angle_beta   90.00
_cell.angle_gamma   90.00
#
_symmetry.space_group_name_H-M   'P 1'
#
loop_
_entity.id
_entity.type
_entity.pdbx_description
1 polymer ?
#
loop_
_entity_poly.entity_id
_entity_poly.type
_entity_poly.pdbx_seq_one_letter_code
_entity_poly.pdbx_strand_id
1 'polypeptide(L)'
;MQYRPPNYRPHVQGSIPPGSPAPGLLSMFSLKTKLRLAFWCLTGVMVVAVPLFYLVFFSGLSLVMRSLPTDREQADQLWKEGKRAEAAVIYRAMVEEQQFPHPSMINRVLESYEAAGDREQSQLLLRLAAERGVEFSNRFPIYSPELGEIYQEERKRVRRKQAAAMARSEGSLKYNKAIEDQWYGKGTLHEKTALDWQIAAPEDKLGTCADLLAGTQQRHLFKPDEEGLIKSVRSLQPYAMELVDYVDKATTPLPAPAANREKFGDLQVQEIVEQGIKEKGWWIEK
;
A
#
# COMPACT_ATOMS: atom_id res chain seq x y z
N MET A 1 39.87 -25.86 47.14
CA MET A 1 38.92 -26.08 48.26
C MET A 1 37.56 -26.41 47.66
N GLN A 2 37.20 -27.69 47.70
CA GLN A 2 35.97 -28.25 47.16
C GLN A 2 34.93 -28.31 48.27
N TYR A 3 33.72 -27.81 48.01
CA TYR A 3 32.62 -27.81 48.96
C TYR A 3 31.56 -28.83 48.51
N ARG A 4 31.51 -29.98 49.19
CA ARG A 4 30.35 -30.89 49.21
C ARG A 4 29.58 -30.62 50.50
N PRO A 5 28.24 -30.60 50.44
CA PRO A 5 27.43 -30.92 51.61
C PRO A 5 26.83 -32.34 51.54
N PRO A 6 26.48 -32.90 52.71
CA PRO A 6 26.27 -34.33 52.92
C PRO A 6 24.79 -34.68 53.24
N ASN A 7 24.38 -35.92 52.95
CA ASN A 7 23.72 -36.82 53.90
C ASN A 7 22.99 -37.93 53.15
N TYR A 8 23.65 -39.09 53.14
CA TYR A 8 23.09 -40.37 52.76
C TYR A 8 22.66 -41.08 54.05
N ARG A 9 21.38 -41.42 54.17
CA ARG A 9 20.89 -42.40 55.17
C ARG A 9 20.45 -43.66 54.43
N PRO A 10 20.97 -44.85 54.78
CA PRO A 10 20.45 -46.11 54.28
C PRO A 10 19.29 -46.55 55.17
N HIS A 11 18.13 -46.85 54.57
CA HIS A 11 17.09 -47.56 55.28
C HIS A 11 16.55 -48.75 54.49
N VAL A 12 16.95 -49.92 55.01
CA VAL A 12 16.10 -51.05 55.40
C VAL A 12 15.31 -51.73 54.27
N GLN A 13 15.84 -52.89 53.93
CA GLN A 13 15.26 -53.93 53.10
C GLN A 13 14.12 -54.61 53.87
N GLY A 14 12.89 -54.15 53.63
CA GLY A 14 11.66 -54.78 54.10
C GLY A 14 11.07 -55.67 53.03
N SER A 15 11.06 -56.99 53.26
CA SER A 15 10.37 -57.99 52.45
C SER A 15 8.84 -57.85 52.61
N ILE A 16 8.14 -57.56 51.52
CA ILE A 16 6.67 -57.52 51.43
C ILE A 16 6.18 -58.86 50.84
N PRO A 17 5.13 -59.48 51.41
CA PRO A 17 4.56 -60.75 50.94
C PRO A 17 3.92 -60.64 49.54
N PRO A 18 3.74 -61.78 48.82
CA PRO A 18 3.06 -61.81 47.52
C PRO A 18 1.57 -61.48 47.68
N GLY A 19 1.24 -60.20 47.55
CA GLY A 19 -0.12 -59.70 47.37
C GLY A 19 -0.51 -59.76 45.90
N SER A 20 -1.69 -60.31 45.64
CA SER A 20 -2.31 -60.52 44.34
C SER A 20 -2.21 -59.30 43.39
N PRO A 21 -2.10 -59.51 42.07
CA PRO A 21 -2.10 -58.41 41.11
C PRO A 21 -3.40 -57.64 41.21
N ALA A 22 -3.31 -56.39 41.67
CA ALA A 22 -4.37 -55.42 41.51
C ALA A 22 -4.68 -55.32 40.00
N PRO A 23 -5.94 -55.44 39.58
CA PRO A 23 -6.32 -55.34 38.17
C PRO A 23 -5.86 -54.00 37.63
N GLY A 24 -5.03 -54.03 36.60
CA GLY A 24 -4.47 -52.84 35.99
C GLY A 24 -5.56 -51.84 35.65
N LEU A 25 -5.47 -50.63 36.21
CA LEU A 25 -6.36 -49.49 35.95
C LEU A 25 -6.44 -49.09 34.45
N LEU A 26 -5.66 -49.75 33.58
CA LEU A 26 -5.70 -49.61 32.15
C LEU A 26 -6.58 -50.66 31.44
N SER A 27 -7.21 -51.61 32.14
CA SER A 27 -8.12 -52.60 31.51
C SER A 27 -9.59 -52.15 31.47
N MET A 28 -10.00 -51.14 32.27
CA MET A 28 -11.40 -50.68 32.30
C MET A 28 -11.77 -49.69 31.19
N PHE A 29 -10.81 -49.24 30.39
CA PHE A 29 -11.09 -48.33 29.29
C PHE A 29 -11.20 -49.12 27.98
N SER A 30 -12.40 -49.11 27.41
CA SER A 30 -12.67 -49.57 26.04
C SER A 30 -11.59 -49.06 25.08
N LEU A 31 -11.25 -49.86 24.07
CA LEU A 31 -10.29 -49.50 23.02
C LEU A 31 -10.60 -48.10 22.44
N LYS A 32 -11.89 -47.74 22.34
CA LYS A 32 -12.35 -46.42 21.91
C LYS A 32 -11.93 -45.30 22.86
N THR A 33 -11.96 -45.52 24.18
CA THR A 33 -11.58 -44.53 25.18
C THR A 33 -10.06 -44.34 25.22
N LYS A 34 -9.29 -45.43 25.03
CA LYS A 34 -7.82 -45.36 24.90
C LYS A 34 -7.40 -44.60 23.65
N LEU A 35 -8.07 -44.84 22.51
CA LEU A 35 -7.80 -44.09 21.27
C LEU A 35 -8.13 -42.60 21.43
N ARG A 36 -9.24 -42.27 22.09
CA ARG A 36 -9.61 -40.88 22.38
C ARG A 36 -8.58 -40.21 23.29
N LEU A 37 -8.16 -40.87 24.37
CA LEU A 37 -7.15 -40.31 25.28
C LEU A 37 -5.80 -40.11 24.57
N ALA A 38 -5.37 -41.07 23.76
CA ALA A 38 -4.15 -40.95 22.96
C ALA A 38 -4.25 -39.79 21.97
N PHE A 39 -5.40 -39.61 21.30
CA PHE A 39 -5.64 -38.49 20.40
C PHE A 39 -5.59 -37.13 21.14
N TRP A 40 -6.24 -37.01 22.31
CA TRP A 40 -6.20 -35.79 23.12
C TRP A 40 -4.80 -35.47 23.67
N CYS A 41 -4.01 -36.47 24.02
CA CYS A 41 -2.62 -36.26 24.41
C CYS A 41 -1.76 -35.79 23.22
N LEU A 42 -1.94 -36.38 22.04
CA LEU A 42 -1.20 -35.99 20.83
C LEU A 42 -1.57 -34.58 20.38
N THR A 43 -2.86 -34.22 20.38
CA THR A 43 -3.31 -32.86 20.06
C THR A 43 -2.87 -31.86 21.12
N GLY A 44 -2.95 -32.19 22.41
CA GLY A 44 -2.45 -31.33 23.49
C GLY A 44 -0.95 -31.06 23.38
N VAL A 45 -0.14 -32.09 23.07
CA VAL A 45 1.30 -31.94 22.84
C VAL A 45 1.57 -31.08 21.60
N MET A 46 0.86 -31.29 20.50
CA MET A 46 1.02 -30.43 19.31
C MET A 46 0.63 -28.97 19.56
N VAL A 47 -0.47 -28.72 20.28
CA VAL A 47 -0.95 -27.36 20.58
C VAL A 47 -0.02 -26.61 21.52
N VAL A 48 0.71 -27.29 22.41
CA VAL A 48 1.59 -26.62 23.38
C VAL A 48 3.06 -26.63 22.93
N ALA A 49 3.56 -27.76 22.43
CA ALA A 49 4.96 -27.91 22.07
C ALA A 49 5.34 -27.15 20.79
N VAL A 50 4.44 -27.07 19.80
CA VAL A 50 4.73 -26.33 18.56
C VAL A 50 4.88 -24.83 18.85
N PRO A 51 3.96 -24.13 19.54
CA PRO A 51 4.15 -22.72 19.88
C PRO A 51 5.37 -22.47 20.76
N LEU A 52 5.66 -23.34 21.74
CA LEU A 52 6.86 -23.21 22.58
C LEU A 52 8.15 -23.39 21.79
N PHE A 53 8.19 -24.36 20.87
CA PHE A 53 9.33 -24.55 19.97
C PHE A 53 9.53 -23.33 19.08
N TYR A 54 8.45 -22.79 18.50
CA TYR A 54 8.51 -21.54 17.73
C TYR A 54 9.00 -20.38 18.60
N LEU A 55 8.53 -20.22 19.84
CA LEU A 55 8.99 -19.16 20.73
C LEU A 55 10.48 -19.27 21.05
N VAL A 56 10.98 -20.48 21.37
CA VAL A 56 12.41 -20.70 21.69
C VAL A 56 13.28 -20.56 20.45
N PHE A 57 12.86 -21.12 19.31
CA PHE A 57 13.63 -21.08 18.07
C PHE A 57 13.69 -19.67 17.49
N PHE A 58 12.56 -18.94 17.43
CA PHE A 58 12.54 -17.57 16.91
C PHE A 58 13.18 -16.57 17.87
N SER A 59 13.09 -16.77 19.20
CA SER A 59 13.82 -15.92 20.15
C SER A 59 15.34 -16.15 20.09
N GLY A 60 15.78 -17.41 20.00
CA GLY A 60 17.19 -17.76 19.81
C GLY A 60 17.74 -17.22 18.49
N LEU A 61 17.02 -17.41 17.38
CA LEU A 61 17.41 -16.92 16.06
C LEU A 61 17.46 -15.38 16.03
N SER A 62 16.51 -14.70 16.68
CA SER A 62 16.53 -13.23 16.79
C SER A 62 17.74 -12.72 17.57
N LEU A 63 18.19 -13.47 18.59
CA LEU A 63 19.37 -13.11 19.38
C LEU A 63 20.67 -13.28 18.58
N VAL A 64 20.77 -14.37 17.80
CA VAL A 64 21.91 -14.64 16.92
C VAL A 64 21.97 -13.61 15.78
N MET A 65 20.84 -13.29 15.15
CA MET A 65 20.80 -12.28 14.08
C MET A 65 21.14 -10.86 14.58
N ARG A 66 20.92 -10.55 15.87
CA ARG A 66 21.37 -9.29 16.49
C ARG A 66 22.87 -9.22 16.75
N SER A 67 23.58 -10.34 16.71
CA SER A 67 25.03 -10.40 16.97
C SER A 67 25.90 -10.27 15.72
N LEU A 68 25.30 -10.35 14.53
CA LEU A 68 26.03 -10.10 13.30
C LEU A 68 26.26 -8.59 13.16
N PRO A 69 27.51 -8.16 12.89
CA PRO A 69 27.77 -6.75 12.64
C PRO A 69 26.92 -6.31 11.47
N THR A 70 26.32 -5.13 11.58
CA THR A 70 25.58 -4.55 10.45
C THR A 70 26.55 -4.31 9.29
N ASP A 71 26.07 -4.32 8.05
CA ASP A 71 26.90 -4.02 6.86
C ASP A 71 27.66 -2.70 7.03
N ARG A 72 27.04 -1.73 7.70
CA ARG A 72 27.66 -0.45 8.06
C ARG A 72 28.85 -0.63 8.99
N GLU A 73 28.69 -1.38 10.08
CA GLU A 73 29.74 -1.61 11.06
C GLU A 73 30.90 -2.41 10.43
N GLN A 74 30.58 -3.39 9.61
CA GLN A 74 31.58 -4.14 8.85
C GLN A 74 32.35 -3.21 7.90
N ALA A 75 31.66 -2.37 7.14
CA ALA A 75 32.29 -1.40 6.26
C ALA A 75 33.11 -0.34 7.03
N ASP A 76 32.63 0.12 8.18
CA ASP A 76 33.34 1.03 9.10
C ASP A 76 34.62 0.38 9.63
N GLN A 77 34.56 -0.91 9.99
CA GLN A 77 35.72 -1.67 10.47
C GLN A 77 36.76 -1.87 9.36
N LEU A 78 36.35 -2.33 8.17
CA LEU A 78 37.24 -2.48 7.02
C LEU A 78 37.91 -1.15 6.66
N TRP A 79 37.16 -0.04 6.75
CA TRP A 79 37.71 1.30 6.52
C TRP A 79 38.81 1.66 7.53
N LYS A 80 38.60 1.36 8.83
CA LYS A 80 39.58 1.58 9.89
C LYS A 80 40.83 0.70 9.72
N GLU A 81 40.67 -0.52 9.22
CA GLU A 81 41.76 -1.44 8.90
C GLU A 81 42.56 -1.02 7.64
N GLY A 82 42.14 0.03 6.94
CA GLY A 82 42.79 0.50 5.71
C GLY A 82 42.34 -0.23 4.44
N LYS A 83 41.42 -1.19 4.54
CA LYS A 83 40.82 -1.93 3.40
C LYS A 83 39.73 -1.10 2.72
N ARG A 84 40.09 0.09 2.23
CA ARG A 84 39.16 1.10 1.72
C ARG A 84 38.36 0.62 0.50
N ALA A 85 38.97 -0.13 -0.40
CA ALA A 85 38.30 -0.65 -1.59
C ALA A 85 37.16 -1.63 -1.23
N GLU A 86 37.42 -2.59 -0.33
CA GLU A 86 36.40 -3.53 0.15
C GLU A 86 35.26 -2.82 0.89
N ALA A 87 35.61 -1.87 1.76
CA ALA A 87 34.63 -1.05 2.48
C ALA A 87 33.76 -0.22 1.52
N ALA A 88 34.35 0.36 0.46
CA ALA A 88 33.63 1.16 -0.53
C ALA A 88 32.59 0.35 -1.31
N VAL A 89 32.85 -0.94 -1.59
CA VAL A 89 31.88 -1.84 -2.22
C VAL A 89 30.63 -2.00 -1.34
N ILE A 90 30.82 -2.20 -0.03
CA ILE A 90 29.69 -2.33 0.92
C ILE A 90 28.94 -0.99 1.02
N TYR A 91 29.66 0.13 1.17
CA TYR A 91 29.02 1.45 1.20
C TYR A 91 28.24 1.76 -0.06
N ARG A 92 28.76 1.37 -1.23
CA ARG A 92 28.06 1.53 -2.51
C ARG A 92 26.74 0.76 -2.52
N ALA A 93 26.75 -0.52 -2.14
CA ALA A 93 25.53 -1.32 -2.08
C ALA A 93 24.49 -0.69 -1.14
N MET A 94 24.92 -0.26 0.06
CA MET A 94 24.05 0.45 0.99
C MET A 94 23.51 1.77 0.41
N VAL A 95 24.35 2.53 -0.30
CA VAL A 95 23.92 3.75 -0.96
C VAL A 95 22.89 3.43 -2.03
N GLU A 96 23.09 2.41 -2.87
CA GLU A 96 22.15 2.04 -3.93
C GLU A 96 20.79 1.58 -3.37
N GLU A 97 20.76 0.84 -2.27
CA GLU A 97 19.53 0.33 -1.63
C GLU A 97 18.73 1.39 -0.84
N GLN A 98 19.41 2.34 -0.19
CA GLN A 98 18.73 3.29 0.70
C GLN A 98 18.06 4.44 -0.06
N GLN A 99 16.80 4.74 0.26
CA GLN A 99 16.11 5.91 -0.29
C GLN A 99 16.80 7.22 0.09
N PHE A 100 17.35 7.31 1.31
CA PHE A 100 18.03 8.49 1.84
C PHE A 100 19.41 8.12 2.42
N PRO A 101 20.41 7.88 1.56
CA PRO A 101 21.73 7.48 2.02
C PRO A 101 22.41 8.61 2.80
N HIS A 102 23.06 8.24 3.91
CA HIS A 102 23.78 9.19 4.75
C HIS A 102 24.99 9.79 4.01
N PRO A 103 25.22 11.13 4.05
CA PRO A 103 26.30 11.80 3.30
C PRO A 103 27.69 11.22 3.53
N SER A 104 28.00 10.77 4.74
CA SER A 104 29.31 10.18 5.06
C SER A 104 29.60 8.90 4.27
N MET A 105 28.58 8.10 3.94
CA MET A 105 28.78 6.87 3.14
C MET A 105 29.11 7.25 1.70
N ILE A 106 28.40 8.25 1.16
CA ILE A 106 28.64 8.77 -0.19
C ILE A 106 30.06 9.33 -0.29
N ASN A 107 30.51 10.13 0.69
CA ASN A 107 31.88 10.66 0.71
C ASN A 107 32.93 9.54 0.70
N ARG A 108 32.72 8.44 1.43
CA ARG A 108 33.66 7.30 1.43
C ARG A 108 33.71 6.59 0.08
N VAL A 109 32.58 6.44 -0.61
CA VAL A 109 32.57 5.87 -1.97
C VAL A 109 33.23 6.84 -2.96
N LEU A 110 32.96 8.14 -2.86
CA LEU A 110 33.63 9.16 -3.68
C LEU A 110 35.14 9.16 -3.48
N GLU A 111 35.63 9.11 -2.23
CA GLU A 111 37.05 9.02 -1.92
C GLU A 111 37.69 7.78 -2.59
N SER A 112 36.97 6.66 -2.65
CA SER A 112 37.45 5.46 -3.34
C SER A 112 37.49 5.63 -4.86
N TYR A 113 36.51 6.30 -5.47
CA TYR A 113 36.49 6.56 -6.91
C TYR A 113 37.54 7.59 -7.33
N GLU A 114 37.74 8.65 -6.54
CA GLU A 114 38.81 9.63 -6.78
C GLU A 114 40.19 8.98 -6.69
N ALA A 115 40.42 8.11 -5.70
CA ALA A 115 41.67 7.36 -5.59
C ALA A 115 41.91 6.42 -6.79
N ALA A 116 40.85 5.91 -7.40
CA ALA A 116 40.92 5.09 -8.62
C ALA A 116 40.96 5.91 -9.93
N GLY A 117 40.77 7.24 -9.87
CA GLY A 117 40.61 8.09 -11.04
C GLY A 117 39.29 7.88 -11.81
N ASP A 118 38.30 7.23 -11.18
CA ASP A 118 37.01 6.91 -11.79
C ASP A 118 36.02 8.09 -11.68
N ARG A 119 36.24 9.07 -12.55
CA ARG A 119 35.43 10.29 -12.60
C ARG A 119 33.98 10.03 -13.00
N GLU A 120 33.74 9.04 -13.86
CA GLU A 120 32.40 8.71 -14.34
C GLU A 120 31.52 8.17 -13.21
N GLN A 121 32.04 7.21 -12.43
CA GLN A 121 31.30 6.67 -11.28
C GLN A 121 31.06 7.73 -10.20
N SER A 122 32.01 8.65 -10.01
CA SER A 122 31.83 9.80 -9.09
C SER A 122 30.66 10.69 -9.53
N GLN A 123 30.57 11.03 -10.81
CA GLN A 123 29.47 11.82 -11.37
C GLN A 123 28.13 11.09 -11.25
N LEU A 124 28.09 9.79 -11.56
CA LEU A 124 26.88 8.97 -11.45
C LEU A 124 26.36 8.95 -10.00
N LEU A 125 27.26 8.77 -9.04
CA LEU A 125 26.93 8.75 -7.61
C LEU A 125 26.40 10.11 -7.13
N LEU A 126 27.00 11.22 -7.55
CA LEU A 126 26.54 12.57 -7.20
C LEU A 126 25.17 12.88 -7.82
N ARG A 127 24.93 12.44 -9.06
CA ARG A 127 23.62 12.55 -9.70
C ARG A 127 22.57 11.77 -8.90
N LEU A 128 22.86 10.54 -8.50
CA LEU A 128 21.97 9.74 -7.66
C LEU A 128 21.69 10.44 -6.32
N ALA A 129 22.72 10.99 -5.67
CA ALA A 129 22.59 11.75 -4.43
C ALA A 129 21.70 12.99 -4.60
N ALA A 130 21.84 13.71 -5.71
CA ALA A 130 21.02 14.87 -6.05
C ALA A 130 19.56 14.48 -6.34
N GLU A 131 19.34 13.39 -7.07
CA GLU A 131 18.01 12.83 -7.36
C GLU A 131 17.28 12.40 -6.06
N ARG A 132 18.02 11.88 -5.08
CA ARG A 132 17.52 11.49 -3.75
C ARG A 132 17.47 12.63 -2.72
N GLY A 133 17.89 13.84 -3.11
CA GLY A 133 17.85 15.01 -2.24
C GLY A 133 18.77 14.94 -1.02
N VAL A 134 19.84 14.15 -1.08
CA VAL A 134 20.82 14.04 0.02
C VAL A 134 21.51 15.38 0.23
N GLU A 135 21.56 15.92 1.45
CA GLU A 135 22.20 17.22 1.71
C GLU A 135 23.58 17.06 2.35
N PHE A 136 24.61 17.56 1.66
CA PHE A 136 25.97 17.67 2.22
C PHE A 136 26.05 18.92 3.09
N SER A 137 26.20 18.71 4.39
CA SER A 137 26.32 19.79 5.39
C SER A 137 27.79 20.12 5.65
N ASN A 138 28.06 21.18 6.42
CA ASN A 138 29.42 21.52 6.87
C ASN A 138 30.09 20.38 7.67
N ARG A 139 29.32 19.45 8.25
CA ARG A 139 29.86 18.28 8.96
C ARG A 139 30.37 17.20 8.00
N PHE A 140 29.78 17.12 6.82
CA PHE A 140 30.12 16.16 5.78
C PHE A 140 30.15 16.87 4.42
N PRO A 141 31.08 17.83 4.22
CA PRO A 141 31.19 18.49 2.93
C PRO A 141 31.70 17.49 1.88
N ILE A 142 31.42 17.73 0.61
CA ILE A 142 32.13 17.06 -0.47
C ILE A 142 33.55 17.63 -0.45
N TYR A 143 34.55 16.80 -0.18
CA TYR A 143 35.92 17.26 0.04
C TYR A 143 36.58 17.80 -1.23
N SER A 144 36.21 17.26 -2.38
CA SER A 144 36.69 17.68 -3.68
C SER A 144 35.86 18.87 -4.19
N PRO A 145 36.46 20.07 -4.38
CA PRO A 145 35.73 21.26 -4.84
C PRO A 145 35.04 21.05 -6.19
N GLU A 146 35.70 20.35 -7.10
CA GLU A 146 35.18 20.04 -8.44
C GLU A 146 33.93 19.15 -8.37
N LEU A 147 33.97 18.10 -7.56
CA LEU A 147 32.79 17.25 -7.30
C LEU A 147 31.67 18.03 -6.60
N GLY A 148 32.04 18.97 -5.73
CA GLY A 148 31.10 19.90 -5.10
C GLY A 148 30.32 20.71 -6.13
N GLU A 149 30.99 21.28 -7.13
CA GLU A 149 30.36 22.04 -8.22
C GLU A 149 29.42 21.15 -9.06
N ILE A 150 29.90 19.98 -9.48
CA ILE A 150 29.11 18.99 -10.24
C ILE A 150 27.81 18.64 -9.50
N TYR A 151 27.90 18.38 -8.20
CA TYR A 151 26.75 18.05 -7.38
C TYR A 151 25.74 19.22 -7.31
N GLN A 152 26.20 20.46 -7.18
CA GLN A 152 25.30 21.63 -7.18
C GLN A 152 24.60 21.82 -8.53
N GLU A 153 25.27 21.54 -9.65
CA GLU A 153 24.65 21.55 -10.97
C GLU A 153 23.58 20.47 -11.12
N GLU A 154 23.86 19.24 -10.70
CA GLU A 154 22.87 18.15 -10.74
C GLU A 154 21.67 18.44 -9.83
N ARG A 155 21.87 19.01 -8.63
CA ARG A 155 20.75 19.50 -7.80
C ARG A 155 19.88 20.50 -8.54
N LYS A 156 20.49 21.50 -9.20
CA LYS A 156 19.74 22.50 -9.99
C LYS A 156 18.95 21.83 -11.11
N ARG A 157 19.54 20.84 -11.78
CA ARG A 157 18.90 20.07 -12.85
C ARG A 157 17.68 19.27 -12.34
N VAL A 158 17.82 18.56 -11.23
CA VAL A 158 16.73 17.80 -10.59
C VAL A 158 15.61 18.75 -10.17
N ARG A 159 15.93 19.88 -9.52
CA ARG A 159 14.93 20.89 -9.13
C ARG A 159 14.18 21.45 -10.33
N ARG A 160 14.86 21.74 -11.44
CA ARG A 160 14.21 22.19 -12.69
C ARG A 160 13.27 21.14 -13.26
N LYS A 161 13.67 19.86 -13.26
CA LYS A 161 12.80 18.75 -13.70
C LYS A 161 11.56 18.61 -12.81
N GLN A 162 11.74 18.66 -11.49
CA GLN A 162 10.63 18.59 -10.53
C GLN A 162 9.69 19.79 -10.68
N ALA A 163 10.22 21.02 -10.79
CA ALA A 163 9.43 22.21 -11.02
C ALA A 163 8.65 22.15 -12.35
N ALA A 164 9.27 21.64 -13.42
CA ALA A 164 8.58 21.44 -14.69
C ALA A 164 7.48 20.36 -14.60
N ALA A 165 7.71 19.28 -13.85
CA ALA A 165 6.69 18.27 -13.60
C ALA A 165 5.51 18.83 -12.80
N MET A 166 5.79 19.61 -11.73
CA MET A 166 4.77 20.29 -10.94
C MET A 166 3.98 21.31 -11.77
N ALA A 167 4.66 22.12 -12.59
CA ALA A 167 4.00 23.08 -13.48
C ALA A 167 3.11 22.37 -14.52
N ARG A 168 3.53 21.22 -15.05
CA ARG A 168 2.70 20.38 -15.93
C ARG A 168 1.48 19.82 -15.20
N SER A 169 1.64 19.33 -13.97
CA SER A 169 0.51 18.83 -13.18
C SER A 169 -0.46 19.95 -12.81
N GLU A 170 0.03 21.13 -12.43
CA GLU A 170 -0.80 22.30 -12.15
C GLU A 170 -1.55 22.78 -13.41
N GLY A 171 -0.86 22.82 -14.55
CA GLY A 171 -1.48 23.11 -15.85
C GLY A 171 -2.58 22.12 -16.19
N SER A 172 -2.36 20.82 -15.99
CA SER A 172 -3.38 19.80 -16.20
C SER A 172 -4.56 19.92 -15.22
N LEU A 173 -4.30 20.28 -13.96
CA LEU A 173 -5.36 20.49 -12.96
C LEU A 173 -6.22 21.71 -13.31
N LYS A 174 -5.60 22.83 -13.70
CA LYS A 174 -6.33 24.03 -14.14
C LYS A 174 -7.16 23.75 -15.40
N TYR A 175 -6.60 23.01 -16.35
CA TYR A 175 -7.29 22.61 -17.57
C TYR A 175 -8.47 21.68 -17.27
N ASN A 176 -8.27 20.67 -16.40
CA ASN A 176 -9.34 19.76 -16.00
C ASN A 176 -10.46 20.49 -15.25
N LYS A 177 -10.11 21.40 -14.32
CA LYS A 177 -11.09 22.22 -13.62
C LYS A 177 -11.89 23.11 -14.58
N ALA A 178 -11.25 23.76 -15.55
CA ALA A 178 -11.95 24.58 -16.53
C ALA A 178 -12.92 23.76 -17.40
N ILE A 179 -12.55 22.51 -17.75
CA ILE A 179 -13.45 21.57 -18.43
C ILE A 179 -14.60 21.18 -17.51
N GLU A 180 -14.32 20.83 -16.26
CA GLU A 180 -15.34 20.49 -15.26
C GLU A 180 -16.34 21.66 -15.10
N ASP A 181 -15.87 22.88 -14.87
CA ASP A 181 -16.72 24.08 -14.75
C ASP A 181 -17.58 24.36 -16.01
N GLN A 182 -17.20 23.84 -17.18
CA GLN A 182 -17.95 24.04 -18.42
C GLN A 182 -19.25 23.24 -18.46
N TRP A 183 -19.23 21.97 -18.05
CA TRP A 183 -20.34 21.01 -18.23
C TRP A 183 -20.75 20.26 -16.96
N TYR A 184 -19.90 20.17 -15.94
CA TYR A 184 -20.11 19.50 -14.66
C TYR A 184 -20.43 20.53 -13.55
N GLY A 185 -21.33 20.22 -12.61
CA GLY A 185 -21.68 21.11 -11.50
C GLY A 185 -22.64 22.28 -11.81
N LYS A 186 -23.27 22.28 -13.00
CA LYS A 186 -24.38 23.20 -13.34
C LYS A 186 -25.76 22.56 -13.20
N GLY A 187 -25.83 21.30 -12.75
CA GLY A 187 -27.09 20.57 -12.63
C GLY A 187 -27.97 21.09 -11.50
N THR A 188 -29.22 21.41 -11.81
CA THR A 188 -30.23 21.88 -10.85
C THR A 188 -31.50 21.03 -10.86
N LEU A 189 -31.57 20.00 -11.71
CA LEU A 189 -32.78 19.20 -11.94
C LEU A 189 -32.89 17.95 -11.04
N HIS A 190 -32.00 17.78 -10.07
CA HIS A 190 -31.92 16.59 -9.21
C HIS A 190 -33.25 16.21 -8.53
N GLU A 191 -34.00 17.22 -8.07
CA GLU A 191 -35.27 17.07 -7.35
C GLU A 191 -36.44 17.67 -8.15
N LYS A 192 -36.28 17.71 -9.48
CA LYS A 192 -37.26 18.30 -10.40
C LYS A 192 -38.02 17.23 -11.14
N THR A 193 -39.13 17.64 -11.74
CA THR A 193 -40.03 16.75 -12.48
C THR A 193 -39.58 16.60 -13.93
N ALA A 194 -40.09 15.58 -14.62
CA ALA A 194 -39.92 15.41 -16.06
C ALA A 194 -40.45 16.60 -16.87
N LEU A 195 -41.43 17.35 -16.35
CA LEU A 195 -41.88 18.59 -16.99
C LEU A 195 -40.81 19.69 -16.94
N ASP A 196 -40.14 19.84 -15.81
CA ASP A 196 -39.02 20.78 -15.68
C ASP A 196 -37.88 20.39 -16.63
N TRP A 197 -37.60 19.08 -16.76
CA TRP A 197 -36.63 18.55 -17.70
C TRP A 197 -36.94 18.93 -19.16
N GLN A 198 -38.19 18.79 -19.60
CA GLN A 198 -38.60 19.08 -20.98
C GLN A 198 -38.25 20.51 -21.44
N ILE A 199 -38.26 21.48 -20.51
CA ILE A 199 -37.98 22.90 -20.79
C ILE A 199 -36.58 23.35 -20.37
N ALA A 200 -35.81 22.49 -19.70
CA ALA A 200 -34.49 22.83 -19.20
C ALA A 200 -33.47 23.05 -20.31
N ALA A 201 -32.49 23.92 -20.04
CA ALA A 201 -31.37 24.17 -20.94
C ALA A 201 -30.49 22.90 -21.09
N PRO A 202 -29.87 22.67 -22.26
CA PRO A 202 -29.01 21.50 -22.48
C PRO A 202 -27.89 21.35 -21.45
N GLU A 203 -27.31 22.47 -20.99
CA GLU A 203 -26.22 22.47 -20.01
C GLU A 203 -26.67 21.99 -18.62
N ASP A 204 -27.90 22.32 -18.23
CA ASP A 204 -28.48 21.91 -16.94
C ASP A 204 -28.85 20.42 -16.94
N LYS A 205 -29.37 19.94 -18.07
CA LYS A 205 -29.60 18.50 -18.31
C LYS A 205 -28.31 17.70 -18.18
N LEU A 206 -27.28 18.11 -18.93
CA LEU A 206 -25.99 17.44 -18.92
C LEU A 206 -25.33 17.49 -17.53
N GLY A 207 -25.35 18.65 -16.88
CA GLY A 207 -24.83 18.82 -15.52
C GLY A 207 -25.54 17.90 -14.52
N THR A 208 -26.88 17.83 -14.57
CA THR A 208 -27.66 16.96 -13.67
C THR A 208 -27.34 15.48 -13.89
N CYS A 209 -27.28 15.01 -15.15
CA CYS A 209 -26.89 13.62 -15.42
C CYS A 209 -25.47 13.32 -14.94
N ALA A 210 -24.55 14.26 -15.11
CA ALA A 210 -23.16 14.11 -14.68
C ALA A 210 -23.02 14.05 -13.15
N ASP A 211 -23.73 14.91 -12.43
CA ASP A 211 -23.73 14.96 -10.97
C ASP A 211 -24.33 13.68 -10.37
N LEU A 212 -25.43 13.17 -10.95
CA LEU A 212 -26.03 11.89 -10.55
C LEU A 212 -25.10 10.71 -10.80
N LEU A 213 -24.41 10.68 -11.96
CA LEU A 213 -23.40 9.67 -12.27
C LEU A 213 -22.20 9.72 -11.33
N ALA A 214 -21.69 10.91 -11.03
CA ALA A 214 -20.61 11.07 -10.07
C ALA A 214 -21.04 10.58 -8.68
N GLY A 215 -22.28 10.87 -8.27
CA GLY A 215 -22.86 10.37 -7.03
C GLY A 215 -23.01 8.85 -6.99
N THR A 216 -23.36 8.18 -8.08
CA THR A 216 -23.39 6.70 -8.15
C THR A 216 -21.98 6.11 -8.14
N GLN A 217 -21.02 6.74 -8.82
CA GLN A 217 -19.62 6.33 -8.81
C GLN A 217 -18.98 6.45 -7.42
N GLN A 218 -19.19 7.59 -6.73
CA GLN A 218 -18.69 7.81 -5.37
C GLN A 218 -19.22 6.78 -4.37
N ARG A 219 -20.44 6.27 -4.59
CA ARG A 219 -21.06 5.21 -3.79
C ARG A 219 -20.60 3.80 -4.18
N HIS A 220 -19.69 3.68 -5.16
CA HIS A 220 -19.25 2.41 -5.76
C HIS A 220 -20.41 1.56 -6.30
N LEU A 221 -21.45 2.21 -6.84
CA LEU A 221 -22.60 1.56 -7.46
C LEU A 221 -22.55 1.63 -8.99
N PHE A 222 -21.58 2.35 -9.55
CA PHE A 222 -21.40 2.49 -10.98
C PHE A 222 -20.38 1.49 -11.51
N LYS A 223 -20.79 0.63 -12.45
CA LYS A 223 -19.96 -0.29 -13.21
C LYS A 223 -19.71 0.31 -14.60
N PRO A 224 -18.57 0.98 -14.85
CA PRO A 224 -18.19 1.28 -16.22
C PRO A 224 -17.95 -0.02 -17.01
N ASP A 225 -17.99 0.07 -18.34
CA ASP A 225 -17.64 -1.05 -19.22
C ASP A 225 -16.32 -1.71 -18.82
N GLU A 226 -16.18 -3.02 -19.11
CA GLU A 226 -15.12 -3.91 -18.61
C GLU A 226 -13.69 -3.43 -18.90
N GLU A 227 -13.53 -2.49 -19.85
CA GLU A 227 -12.25 -1.95 -20.28
C GLU A 227 -11.85 -0.62 -19.60
N GLY A 228 -12.77 0.04 -18.87
CA GLY A 228 -12.64 1.47 -18.53
C GLY A 228 -12.59 1.78 -17.02
N LEU A 229 -11.39 1.95 -16.47
CA LEU A 229 -11.22 2.71 -15.22
C LEU A 229 -11.63 4.17 -15.46
N ILE A 230 -12.75 4.62 -14.87
CA ILE A 230 -13.07 6.05 -14.78
C ILE A 230 -12.02 6.70 -13.87
N LYS A 231 -10.98 7.29 -14.48
CA LYS A 231 -9.87 7.93 -13.76
C LYS A 231 -10.11 9.40 -13.46
N SER A 232 -11.15 10.00 -14.05
CA SER A 232 -11.45 11.43 -13.92
C SER A 232 -12.92 11.72 -14.19
N VAL A 233 -13.43 12.86 -13.71
CA VAL A 233 -14.78 13.36 -14.00
C VAL A 233 -15.01 13.51 -15.50
N ARG A 234 -13.98 13.92 -16.27
CA ARG A 234 -14.04 13.99 -17.73
C ARG A 234 -14.40 12.65 -18.40
N SER A 235 -13.98 11.54 -17.80
CA SER A 235 -14.31 10.21 -18.32
C SER A 235 -15.79 9.86 -18.15
N LEU A 236 -16.54 10.57 -17.31
CA LEU A 236 -18.00 10.41 -17.16
C LEU A 236 -18.81 11.11 -18.26
N GLN A 237 -18.22 12.07 -18.98
CA GLN A 237 -18.96 12.91 -19.94
C GLN A 237 -19.74 12.10 -21.01
N PRO A 238 -19.17 11.05 -21.64
CA PRO A 238 -19.91 10.27 -22.63
C PRO A 238 -21.14 9.58 -22.03
N TYR A 239 -21.01 9.04 -20.82
CA TYR A 239 -22.09 8.41 -20.09
C TYR A 239 -23.19 9.42 -19.72
N ALA A 240 -22.80 10.63 -19.31
CA ALA A 240 -23.75 11.70 -18.99
C ALA A 240 -24.53 12.14 -20.24
N MET A 241 -23.87 12.28 -21.39
CA MET A 241 -24.53 12.59 -22.67
C MET A 241 -25.51 11.49 -23.07
N GLU A 242 -25.13 10.23 -22.91
CA GLU A 242 -26.00 9.10 -23.23
C GLU A 242 -27.22 9.00 -22.29
N LEU A 243 -27.09 9.44 -21.03
CA LEU A 243 -28.22 9.56 -20.12
C LEU A 243 -29.13 10.73 -20.49
N VAL A 244 -28.60 11.87 -20.94
CA VAL A 244 -29.44 12.98 -21.44
C VAL A 244 -30.33 12.49 -22.58
N ASP A 245 -29.76 11.79 -23.56
CA ASP A 245 -30.51 11.21 -24.68
C ASP A 245 -31.57 10.20 -24.22
N TYR A 246 -31.27 9.41 -23.19
CA TYR A 246 -32.20 8.47 -22.60
C TYR A 246 -33.39 9.20 -21.94
N VAL A 247 -33.11 10.19 -21.09
CA VAL A 247 -34.14 10.95 -20.36
C VAL A 247 -34.98 11.78 -21.34
N ASP A 248 -34.38 12.40 -22.35
CA ASP A 248 -35.11 13.15 -23.38
C ASP A 248 -36.10 12.24 -24.14
N LYS A 249 -35.70 11.02 -24.49
CA LYS A 249 -36.62 10.04 -25.10
C LYS A 249 -37.72 9.64 -24.14
N ALA A 250 -37.39 9.32 -22.89
CA ALA A 250 -38.34 8.91 -21.87
C ALA A 250 -39.36 10.00 -21.52
N THR A 251 -38.98 11.28 -21.66
CA THR A 251 -39.77 12.46 -21.32
C THR A 251 -40.30 13.22 -22.54
N THR A 252 -40.43 12.57 -23.69
CA THR A 252 -40.93 13.22 -24.92
C THR A 252 -42.28 13.94 -24.67
N PRO A 253 -42.39 15.26 -24.93
CA PRO A 253 -43.61 16.02 -24.67
C PRO A 253 -44.83 15.48 -25.44
N LEU A 254 -45.96 15.34 -24.74
CA LEU A 254 -47.23 15.01 -25.37
C LEU A 254 -47.89 16.27 -25.98
N PRO A 255 -48.61 16.14 -27.12
CA PRO A 255 -49.23 17.29 -27.78
C PRO A 255 -50.26 18.02 -26.92
N ALA A 256 -50.99 17.29 -26.07
CA ALA A 256 -52.00 17.85 -25.18
C ALA A 256 -51.36 18.22 -23.83
N PRO A 257 -51.36 19.52 -23.43
CA PRO A 257 -50.71 19.96 -22.19
C PRO A 257 -51.27 19.29 -20.93
N ALA A 258 -52.59 19.02 -20.89
CA ALA A 258 -53.23 18.34 -19.77
C ALA A 258 -52.72 16.90 -19.62
N ALA A 259 -52.67 16.15 -20.73
CA ALA A 259 -52.14 14.79 -20.74
C ALA A 259 -50.64 14.74 -20.43
N ASN A 260 -49.87 15.74 -20.89
CA ASN A 260 -48.44 15.85 -20.57
C ASN A 260 -48.22 16.03 -19.06
N ARG A 261 -49.02 16.90 -18.42
CA ARG A 261 -48.97 17.11 -16.96
C ARG A 261 -49.40 15.88 -16.18
N GLU A 262 -50.47 15.21 -16.60
CA GLU A 262 -50.94 13.99 -15.95
C GLU A 262 -49.88 12.88 -15.99
N LYS A 263 -49.16 12.73 -17.11
CA LYS A 263 -48.13 11.69 -17.26
C LYS A 263 -46.81 12.02 -16.57
N PHE A 264 -46.35 13.27 -16.65
CA PHE A 264 -44.98 13.65 -16.28
C PHE A 264 -44.88 14.57 -15.05
N GLY A 265 -46.01 15.03 -14.50
CA GLY A 265 -46.05 15.99 -13.40
C GLY A 265 -45.48 15.46 -12.09
N ASP A 266 -45.62 14.16 -11.83
CA ASP A 266 -45.13 13.53 -10.59
C ASP A 266 -43.83 12.73 -10.80
N LEU A 267 -43.40 12.54 -12.05
CA LEU A 267 -42.24 11.72 -12.39
C LEU A 267 -40.94 12.51 -12.15
N GLN A 268 -40.11 12.07 -11.20
CA GLN A 268 -38.87 12.74 -10.84
C GLN A 268 -37.74 12.44 -11.83
N VAL A 269 -36.92 13.45 -12.16
CA VAL A 269 -35.76 13.29 -13.06
C VAL A 269 -34.78 12.25 -12.52
N GLN A 270 -34.50 12.27 -11.21
CA GLN A 270 -33.59 11.29 -10.59
C GLN A 270 -34.03 9.85 -10.83
N GLU A 271 -35.33 9.55 -10.73
CA GLU A 271 -35.85 8.20 -10.92
C GLU A 271 -35.64 7.71 -12.36
N ILE A 272 -35.86 8.58 -13.35
CA ILE A 272 -35.64 8.26 -14.76
C ILE A 272 -34.15 8.02 -15.03
N VAL A 273 -33.27 8.85 -14.46
CA VAL A 273 -31.82 8.68 -14.60
C VAL A 273 -31.35 7.38 -13.98
N GLU A 274 -31.78 7.07 -12.75
CA GLU A 274 -31.45 5.81 -12.08
C GLU A 274 -31.94 4.60 -12.87
N GLN A 275 -33.15 4.67 -13.44
CA GLN A 275 -33.68 3.64 -14.33
C GLN A 275 -32.79 3.48 -15.58
N GLY A 276 -32.37 4.58 -16.21
CA GLY A 276 -31.46 4.56 -17.35
C GLY A 276 -30.10 3.92 -17.04
N ILE A 277 -29.54 4.20 -15.86
CA ILE A 277 -28.28 3.57 -15.40
C ILE A 277 -28.46 2.05 -15.23
N LYS A 278 -29.59 1.60 -14.66
CA LYS A 278 -29.90 0.18 -14.49
C LYS A 278 -30.10 -0.53 -15.83
N GLU A 279 -30.89 0.03 -16.73
CA GLU A 279 -31.18 -0.57 -18.04
C GLU A 279 -29.95 -0.69 -18.94
N LYS A 280 -28.97 0.21 -18.77
CA LYS A 280 -27.68 0.15 -19.46
C LYS A 280 -26.69 -0.84 -18.83
N GLY A 281 -27.04 -1.48 -17.72
CA GLY A 281 -26.17 -2.42 -17.01
C GLY A 281 -25.00 -1.74 -16.29
N TRP A 282 -25.09 -0.43 -16.05
CA TRP A 282 -24.06 0.34 -15.34
C TRP A 282 -24.25 0.32 -13.83
N TRP A 283 -25.27 -0.35 -13.32
CA TRP A 283 -25.54 -0.46 -11.89
C TRP A 283 -24.94 -1.76 -11.33
N ILE A 284 -24.25 -1.67 -10.19
CA ILE A 284 -23.78 -2.82 -9.42
C ILE A 284 -24.89 -3.23 -8.45
N GLU A 285 -25.53 -4.36 -8.70
CA GLU A 285 -26.42 -5.01 -7.73
C GLU A 285 -25.59 -5.47 -6.53
N LYS A 286 -26.00 -5.07 -5.33
CA LYS A 286 -25.39 -5.50 -4.06
C LYS A 286 -26.09 -6.72 -3.52
#